data_AF-A0A954USW6-F1
#
_entry.id   AF-A0A954USW6-F1
#
_cell.length_a   1.000
_cell.length_b   1.000
_cell.length_c   1.000
_cell.angle_alpha   90.00
_cell.angle_beta   90.00
_cell.angle_gamma   90.00
#
_symmetry.space_group_name_H-M   'P 1'
#
loop_
_entity.id
_entity.type
_entity.pdbx_description
1 polymer ?
#
loop_
_entity_poly.entity_id
_entity_poly.type
_entity_poly.pdbx_seq_one_letter_code
_entity_poly.pdbx_strand_id
1 'polypeptide(L)'
;MTLLDELLTLPPSMRRLRLGHGDTRDALMALGTEAGIAWLEEHIESPIGPEWGRLLYALEPEWEHLDRWIRASKLHCLAAIDALLSFTPSPYSNDGNEPELPSGADPAAIDDALNHALDHYDNPRLQDAAKRIRHVWPVGAPTRHAIDIPDPLEEFATILFGNDSTLMNRWNDSLATALNSPENASDYWHSLLQFGDRTDVVAVVDWRAFPDSIVGRLQSLRSANGLPIPWKVYANYDGGIHGFSEWMLTRGNRVSVVVRPPEDCCHIRMLR
;
A
#
# COMPACT_ATOMS: atom_id res chain seq x y z
N MET A 1 7.15 16.92 -39.38
CA MET A 1 8.14 16.26 -38.52
C MET A 1 7.70 16.54 -37.10
N THR A 2 7.28 15.51 -36.38
CA THR A 2 6.84 15.64 -34.99
C THR A 2 8.06 15.74 -34.07
N LEU A 3 7.86 16.21 -32.83
CA LEU A 3 8.92 16.23 -31.82
C LEU A 3 9.51 14.81 -31.58
N LEU A 4 8.66 13.77 -31.68
CA LEU A 4 9.08 12.39 -31.54
C LEU A 4 9.93 11.93 -32.74
N ASP A 5 9.61 12.36 -33.96
CA ASP A 5 10.47 12.10 -35.13
C ASP A 5 11.85 12.76 -34.96
N GLU A 6 11.88 14.01 -34.49
CA GLU A 6 13.12 14.73 -34.20
C GLU A 6 13.97 14.01 -33.16
N LEU A 7 13.34 13.51 -32.09
CA LEU A 7 13.97 12.76 -31.02
C LEU A 7 14.69 11.49 -31.53
N LEU A 8 14.14 10.82 -32.55
CA LEU A 8 14.73 9.63 -33.16
C LEU A 8 15.96 9.94 -34.01
N THR A 9 16.08 11.16 -34.55
CA THR A 9 17.28 11.59 -35.30
C THR A 9 18.48 11.87 -34.39
N LEU A 10 18.26 12.02 -33.08
CA LEU A 10 19.32 12.32 -32.12
C LEU A 10 20.15 11.08 -31.78
N PRO A 11 21.46 11.26 -31.48
CA PRO A 11 22.28 10.20 -30.88
C PRO A 11 21.69 9.71 -29.54
N PRO A 12 21.89 8.43 -29.16
CA PRO A 12 21.29 7.84 -27.96
C PRO A 12 21.52 8.63 -26.66
N SER A 13 22.72 9.20 -26.49
CA SER A 13 23.05 10.03 -25.31
C SER A 13 22.20 11.31 -25.21
N MET A 14 21.94 11.96 -26.35
CA MET A 14 21.12 13.17 -26.44
C MET A 14 19.63 12.84 -26.35
N ARG A 15 19.22 11.70 -26.92
CA ARG A 15 17.85 11.19 -26.80
C ARG A 15 17.49 10.96 -25.35
N ARG A 16 18.35 10.28 -24.59
CA ARG A 16 18.14 10.05 -23.15
C ARG A 16 17.94 11.34 -22.37
N LEU A 17 18.76 12.36 -22.62
CA LEU A 17 18.61 13.66 -21.97
C LEU A 17 17.23 14.26 -22.29
N ARG A 18 16.83 14.24 -23.57
CA ARG A 18 15.57 14.78 -24.06
C ARG A 18 14.33 14.03 -23.56
N LEU A 19 14.41 12.71 -23.32
CA LEU A 19 13.30 11.92 -22.77
C LEU A 19 12.87 12.40 -21.38
N GLY A 20 13.77 13.01 -20.60
CA GLY A 20 13.45 13.57 -19.29
C GLY A 20 12.75 14.94 -19.33
N HIS A 21 12.57 15.56 -20.49
CA HIS A 21 11.92 16.87 -20.61
C HIS A 21 10.40 16.76 -20.74
N GLY A 22 9.69 17.77 -20.20
CA GLY A 22 8.22 17.87 -20.26
C GLY A 22 7.66 17.81 -21.68
N ASP A 23 8.29 18.50 -22.63
CA ASP A 23 7.84 18.53 -24.03
C ASP A 23 7.76 17.13 -24.67
N THR A 24 8.69 16.24 -24.33
CA THR A 24 8.70 14.86 -24.83
C THR A 24 7.55 14.05 -24.23
N ARG A 25 7.28 14.24 -22.94
CA ARG A 25 6.13 13.64 -22.26
C ARG A 25 4.83 14.12 -22.90
N ASP A 26 4.68 15.43 -23.13
CA ASP A 26 3.47 16.02 -23.71
C ASP A 26 3.24 15.54 -25.14
N ALA A 27 4.30 15.45 -25.95
CA ALA A 27 4.22 14.90 -27.30
C ALA A 27 3.81 13.43 -27.31
N LEU A 28 4.28 12.64 -26.34
CA LEU A 28 3.92 11.23 -26.21
C LEU A 28 2.46 11.06 -25.75
N MET A 29 2.03 11.83 -24.74
CA MET A 29 0.63 11.83 -24.27
C MET A 29 -0.34 12.29 -25.37
N ALA A 30 0.08 13.21 -26.24
CA ALA A 30 -0.72 13.67 -27.39
C ALA A 30 -1.01 12.56 -28.42
N LEU A 31 -0.24 11.46 -28.44
CA LEU A 31 -0.57 10.28 -29.25
C LEU A 31 -1.75 9.48 -28.67
N GLY A 32 -2.04 9.63 -27.38
CA GLY A 32 -2.92 8.76 -26.61
C GLY A 32 -2.19 7.53 -26.06
N THR A 33 -2.79 6.86 -25.06
CA THR A 33 -2.18 5.76 -24.30
C THR A 33 -1.67 4.63 -25.19
N GLU A 34 -2.52 4.00 -26.00
CA GLU A 34 -2.13 2.83 -26.81
C GLU A 34 -1.03 3.16 -27.83
N ALA A 35 -1.17 4.27 -28.57
CA ALA A 35 -0.17 4.68 -29.55
C ALA A 35 1.14 5.12 -28.88
N GLY A 36 1.06 5.76 -27.71
CA GLY A 36 2.22 6.13 -26.92
C GLY A 36 2.99 4.92 -26.40
N ILE A 37 2.29 3.90 -25.87
CA ILE A 37 2.91 2.66 -25.40
C ILE A 37 3.57 1.93 -26.57
N ALA A 38 2.87 1.80 -27.70
CA ALA A 38 3.42 1.19 -28.91
C ALA A 38 4.67 1.94 -29.41
N TRP A 39 4.65 3.27 -29.38
CA TRP A 39 5.82 4.08 -29.73
C TRP A 39 7.00 3.81 -28.79
N LEU A 40 6.77 3.77 -27.47
CA LEU A 40 7.83 3.45 -26.51
C LEU A 40 8.39 2.04 -26.74
N GLU A 41 7.53 1.06 -27.02
CA GLU A 41 7.92 -0.33 -27.27
C GLU A 41 8.85 -0.46 -28.48
N GLU A 42 8.52 0.25 -29.57
CA GLU A 42 9.32 0.21 -30.81
C GLU A 42 10.68 0.91 -30.66
N HIS A 43 10.79 1.89 -29.77
CA HIS A 43 11.94 2.80 -29.70
C HIS A 43 12.76 2.70 -28.40
N ILE A 44 12.40 1.81 -27.48
CA ILE A 44 13.17 1.59 -26.25
C ILE A 44 14.57 1.08 -26.58
N GLU A 45 15.59 1.67 -25.95
CA GLU A 45 16.98 1.36 -26.26
C GLU A 45 17.89 1.32 -25.02
N SER A 46 19.05 0.69 -25.20
CA SER A 46 20.10 0.62 -24.19
C SER A 46 21.03 1.84 -24.30
N PRO A 47 21.52 2.42 -23.18
CA PRO A 47 21.24 2.05 -21.80
C PRO A 47 19.91 2.57 -21.30
N ILE A 48 19.16 1.71 -20.60
CA ILE A 48 17.85 2.09 -20.06
C ILE A 48 17.96 2.87 -18.74
N GLY A 49 17.51 4.11 -18.76
CA GLY A 49 17.37 4.96 -17.58
C GLY A 49 15.93 5.01 -17.04
N PRO A 50 15.73 5.55 -15.82
CA PRO A 50 14.39 5.72 -15.21
C PRO A 50 13.43 6.61 -16.01
N GLU A 51 13.94 7.39 -16.95
CA GLU A 51 13.16 8.27 -17.82
C GLU A 51 12.11 7.48 -18.63
N TRP A 52 12.47 6.28 -19.09
CA TRP A 52 11.56 5.42 -19.85
C TRP A 52 10.36 4.95 -19.02
N GLY A 53 10.59 4.52 -17.79
CA GLY A 53 9.51 4.14 -16.89
C GLY A 53 8.62 5.31 -16.49
N ARG A 54 9.18 6.51 -16.34
CA ARG A 54 8.39 7.73 -16.06
C ARG A 54 7.49 8.12 -17.23
N LEU A 55 7.97 7.97 -18.47
CA LEU A 55 7.15 8.18 -19.66
C LEU A 55 6.06 7.12 -19.78
N LEU A 56 6.40 5.85 -19.52
CA LEU A 56 5.42 4.77 -19.51
C LEU A 56 4.34 5.01 -18.45
N TYR A 57 4.72 5.35 -17.22
CA TYR A 57 3.80 5.72 -16.14
C TYR A 57 2.86 6.87 -16.54
N ALA A 58 3.40 7.91 -17.19
CA ALA A 58 2.61 9.07 -17.62
C ALA A 58 1.53 8.76 -18.66
N LEU A 59 1.60 7.61 -19.34
CA LEU A 59 0.56 7.14 -20.25
C LEU A 59 -0.57 6.40 -19.55
N GLU A 60 -0.49 6.23 -18.22
CA GLU A 60 -1.46 5.52 -17.38
C GLU A 60 -1.74 4.09 -17.91
N PRO A 61 -0.70 3.23 -18.02
CA PRO A 61 -0.84 1.91 -18.62
C PRO A 61 -1.69 1.01 -17.72
N GLU A 62 -2.51 0.17 -18.34
CA GLU A 62 -3.16 -0.92 -17.62
C GLU A 62 -2.14 -1.98 -17.21
N TRP A 63 -2.49 -2.79 -16.21
CA TRP A 63 -1.63 -3.86 -15.71
C TRP A 63 -1.21 -4.84 -16.80
N GLU A 64 -2.09 -5.14 -17.76
CA GLU A 64 -1.78 -6.05 -18.87
C GLU A 64 -0.57 -5.57 -19.70
N HIS A 65 -0.46 -4.26 -19.96
CA HIS A 65 0.70 -3.71 -20.66
C HIS A 65 1.99 -3.86 -19.83
N LEU A 66 1.91 -3.58 -18.52
CA LEU A 66 3.06 -3.69 -17.61
C LEU A 66 3.53 -5.15 -17.47
N ASP A 67 2.63 -6.10 -17.22
CA ASP A 67 2.99 -7.53 -17.10
C ASP A 67 3.60 -8.05 -18.42
N ARG A 68 3.00 -7.69 -19.57
CA ARG A 68 3.56 -8.03 -20.89
C ARG A 68 4.98 -7.51 -21.05
N TRP A 69 5.25 -6.26 -20.68
CA TRP A 69 6.58 -5.66 -20.76
C TRP A 69 7.58 -6.30 -19.79
N ILE A 70 7.14 -6.63 -18.57
CA ILE A 70 7.95 -7.34 -17.57
C ILE A 70 8.42 -8.69 -18.12
N ARG A 71 7.58 -9.37 -18.91
CA ARG A 71 7.86 -10.69 -19.47
C ARG A 71 8.57 -10.68 -20.82
N ALA A 72 8.62 -9.55 -21.51
CA ALA A 72 9.08 -9.48 -22.90
C ALA A 72 10.61 -9.53 -23.07
N SER A 73 11.32 -8.51 -22.57
CA SER A 73 12.78 -8.44 -22.65
C SER A 73 13.36 -7.64 -21.48
N LYS A 74 14.67 -7.78 -21.24
CA LYS A 74 15.34 -7.08 -20.13
C LYS A 74 15.15 -5.55 -20.17
N LEU A 75 15.09 -4.94 -21.36
CA LEU A 75 14.87 -3.50 -21.50
C LEU A 75 13.43 -3.13 -21.13
N HIS A 76 12.44 -3.81 -21.73
CA HIS A 76 11.02 -3.58 -21.41
C HIS A 76 10.73 -3.82 -19.93
N CYS A 77 11.31 -4.88 -19.36
CA CYS A 77 11.18 -5.20 -17.95
C CYS A 77 11.69 -4.06 -17.07
N LEU A 78 12.89 -3.54 -17.34
CA LEU A 78 13.43 -2.43 -16.56
C LEU A 78 12.56 -1.15 -16.67
N ALA A 79 12.04 -0.81 -17.86
CA ALA A 79 11.10 0.30 -18.02
C ALA A 79 9.80 0.08 -17.23
N ALA A 80 9.21 -1.11 -17.31
CA ALA A 80 7.97 -1.42 -16.61
C ALA A 80 8.14 -1.41 -15.09
N ILE A 81 9.27 -1.92 -14.58
CA ILE A 81 9.60 -1.85 -13.15
C ILE A 81 9.83 -0.40 -12.69
N ASP A 82 10.48 0.43 -13.50
CA ASP A 82 10.61 1.86 -13.20
C ASP A 82 9.25 2.59 -13.21
N ALA A 83 8.34 2.18 -14.09
CA ALA A 83 6.97 2.68 -14.10
C ALA A 83 6.24 2.27 -12.81
N LEU A 84 6.33 1.00 -12.40
CA LEU A 84 5.79 0.52 -11.12
C LEU A 84 6.35 1.28 -9.91
N LEU A 85 7.63 1.63 -9.92
CA LEU A 85 8.21 2.46 -8.85
C LEU A 85 7.59 3.85 -8.77
N SER A 86 7.03 4.36 -9.87
CA SER A 86 6.34 5.66 -9.91
C SER A 86 4.92 5.58 -9.30
N PHE A 87 4.29 4.40 -9.33
CA PHE A 87 3.05 4.09 -8.62
C PHE A 87 3.26 3.89 -7.10
N THR A 88 4.50 3.65 -6.67
CA THR A 88 4.88 3.49 -5.27
C THR A 88 5.56 4.75 -4.73
N PRO A 89 4.81 5.82 -4.35
CA PRO A 89 5.40 6.98 -3.71
C PRO A 89 6.21 6.56 -2.48
N SER A 90 7.29 7.29 -2.24
CA SER A 90 8.20 6.96 -1.15
C SER A 90 7.45 6.98 0.19
N PRO A 91 7.64 5.99 1.08
CA PRO A 91 7.06 6.05 2.43
C PRO A 91 7.57 7.26 3.24
N TYR A 92 8.60 7.96 2.75
CA TYR A 92 9.16 9.18 3.34
C TYR A 92 8.75 10.47 2.61
N SER A 93 7.95 10.40 1.54
CA SER A 93 7.44 11.62 0.91
C SER A 93 6.29 12.17 1.73
N ASN A 94 6.42 13.41 2.19
CA ASN A 94 5.36 14.15 2.89
C ASN A 94 4.19 14.55 1.96
N ASP A 95 4.20 14.09 0.70
CA ASP A 95 3.27 14.50 -0.35
C ASP A 95 1.87 13.90 -0.16
N GLY A 96 1.69 12.98 0.80
CA GLY A 96 0.37 12.46 1.20
C GLY A 96 -0.31 11.57 0.15
N ASN A 97 0.34 11.32 -0.99
CA ASN A 97 -0.18 10.39 -1.99
C ASN A 97 -0.05 8.96 -1.46
N GLU A 98 -1.20 8.30 -1.30
CA GLU A 98 -1.24 6.88 -1.03
C GLU A 98 -0.69 6.10 -2.22
N PRO A 99 -0.06 4.94 -2.01
CA PRO A 99 0.35 4.09 -3.11
C PRO A 99 -0.84 3.58 -3.91
N GLU A 100 -0.77 3.76 -5.23
CA GLU A 100 -1.86 3.40 -6.14
C GLU A 100 -1.48 2.17 -6.94
N LEU A 101 -2.34 1.17 -6.99
CA LEU A 101 -2.14 0.04 -7.89
C LEU A 101 -2.44 0.45 -9.33
N PRO A 102 -1.67 -0.03 -10.32
CA PRO A 102 -2.06 0.09 -11.72
C PRO A 102 -3.46 -0.47 -11.96
N SER A 103 -4.21 0.12 -12.89
CA SER A 103 -5.55 -0.36 -13.22
C SER A 103 -5.53 -1.83 -13.64
N GLY A 104 -6.38 -2.65 -13.02
CA GLY A 104 -6.46 -4.10 -13.27
C GLY A 104 -5.38 -4.94 -12.59
N ALA A 105 -4.47 -4.34 -11.81
CA ALA A 105 -3.50 -5.08 -11.01
C ALA A 105 -4.08 -5.49 -9.66
N ASP A 106 -3.60 -6.62 -9.16
CA ASP A 106 -3.63 -6.93 -7.73
C ASP A 106 -2.20 -7.15 -7.22
N PRO A 107 -1.96 -7.03 -5.91
CA PRO A 107 -0.63 -7.22 -5.33
C PRO A 107 0.03 -8.57 -5.65
N ALA A 108 -0.74 -9.65 -5.72
CA ALA A 108 -0.21 -10.98 -5.97
C ALA A 108 0.28 -11.12 -7.42
N ALA A 109 -0.49 -10.58 -8.37
CA ALA A 109 -0.08 -10.52 -9.77
C ALA A 109 1.21 -9.71 -9.96
N ILE A 110 1.36 -8.60 -9.22
CA ILE A 110 2.60 -7.81 -9.21
C ILE A 110 3.76 -8.65 -8.66
N ASP A 111 3.58 -9.36 -7.55
CA ASP A 111 4.65 -10.18 -6.99
C ASP A 111 5.07 -11.32 -7.93
N ASP A 112 4.12 -11.98 -8.57
CA ASP A 112 4.37 -13.02 -9.57
C ASP A 112 5.19 -12.50 -10.75
N ALA A 113 4.87 -11.29 -11.24
CA ALA A 113 5.63 -10.63 -12.30
C ALA A 113 7.05 -10.25 -11.83
N LEU A 114 7.21 -9.78 -10.58
CA LEU A 114 8.51 -9.49 -9.98
C LEU A 114 9.36 -10.74 -9.82
N ASN A 115 8.79 -11.85 -9.33
CA ASN A 115 9.48 -13.14 -9.22
C ASN A 115 9.99 -13.59 -10.59
N HIS A 116 9.12 -13.55 -11.60
CA HIS A 116 9.51 -13.87 -12.97
C HIS A 116 10.69 -13.01 -13.46
N ALA A 117 10.64 -11.69 -13.24
CA ALA A 117 11.71 -10.77 -13.63
C ALA A 117 13.05 -11.06 -12.92
N LEU A 118 12.99 -11.34 -11.62
CA LEU A 118 14.17 -11.65 -10.80
C LEU A 118 14.82 -12.96 -11.25
N ASP A 119 14.02 -13.98 -11.54
CA ASP A 119 14.49 -15.30 -11.99
C ASP A 119 15.15 -15.24 -13.38
N HIS A 120 14.67 -14.36 -14.27
CA HIS A 120 15.13 -14.31 -15.66
C HIS A 120 16.27 -13.33 -15.94
N TYR A 121 16.33 -12.19 -15.25
CA TYR A 121 17.16 -11.06 -15.72
C TYR A 121 18.38 -10.68 -14.87
N ASP A 122 18.61 -11.40 -13.75
CA ASP A 122 19.71 -11.22 -12.77
C ASP A 122 20.34 -9.81 -12.81
N ASN A 123 19.62 -8.84 -12.26
CA ASN A 123 19.98 -7.44 -12.30
C ASN A 123 19.86 -6.81 -10.91
N PRO A 124 20.93 -6.24 -10.34
CA PRO A 124 20.89 -5.59 -9.03
C PRO A 124 19.83 -4.49 -8.91
N ARG A 125 19.55 -3.78 -10.01
CA ARG A 125 18.50 -2.75 -10.05
C ARG A 125 17.09 -3.35 -9.88
N LEU A 126 16.85 -4.53 -10.45
CA LEU A 126 15.57 -5.23 -10.28
C LEU A 126 15.41 -5.72 -8.84
N GLN A 127 16.48 -6.20 -8.20
CA GLN A 127 16.46 -6.61 -6.80
C GLN A 127 16.09 -5.45 -5.87
N ASP A 128 16.72 -4.28 -6.06
CA ASP A 128 16.39 -3.08 -5.28
C ASP A 128 14.94 -2.62 -5.52
N ALA A 129 14.53 -2.58 -6.79
CA ALA A 129 13.17 -2.18 -7.16
C ALA A 129 12.12 -3.15 -6.59
N ALA A 130 12.31 -4.46 -6.71
CA ALA A 130 11.40 -5.47 -6.18
C ALA A 130 11.28 -5.34 -4.65
N LYS A 131 12.38 -5.09 -3.94
CA LYS A 131 12.34 -4.86 -2.49
C LYS A 131 11.47 -3.65 -2.14
N ARG A 132 11.61 -2.55 -2.89
CA ARG A 132 10.82 -1.32 -2.69
C ARG A 132 9.35 -1.50 -3.03
N ILE A 133 9.05 -2.16 -4.14
CA ILE A 133 7.66 -2.42 -4.56
C ILE A 133 6.96 -3.34 -3.54
N ARG A 134 7.60 -4.44 -3.13
CA ARG A 134 7.08 -5.36 -2.10
C ARG A 134 6.88 -4.73 -0.74
N HIS A 135 7.62 -3.67 -0.43
CA HIS A 135 7.40 -2.93 0.82
C HIS A 135 6.04 -2.22 0.81
N VAL A 136 5.63 -1.76 -0.37
CA VAL A 136 4.39 -1.01 -0.57
C VAL A 136 3.20 -1.96 -0.78
N TRP A 137 3.40 -3.05 -1.51
CA TRP A 137 2.38 -4.09 -1.74
C TRP A 137 2.91 -5.46 -1.27
N PRO A 138 2.76 -5.80 0.02
CA PRO A 138 3.33 -7.02 0.59
C PRO A 138 2.54 -8.30 0.30
N VAL A 139 1.28 -8.18 -0.15
CA VAL A 139 0.40 -9.33 -0.39
C VAL A 139 0.93 -10.14 -1.59
N GLY A 140 1.10 -11.45 -1.40
CA GLY A 140 1.70 -12.35 -2.39
C GLY A 140 3.22 -12.48 -2.29
N ALA A 141 3.90 -11.59 -1.55
CA ALA A 141 5.34 -11.68 -1.36
C ALA A 141 5.73 -13.02 -0.69
N PRO A 142 6.90 -13.59 -1.03
CA PRO A 142 7.38 -14.80 -0.37
C PRO A 142 7.45 -14.60 1.14
N THR A 143 6.95 -15.59 1.88
CA THR A 143 7.03 -15.64 3.34
C THR A 143 8.47 -15.38 3.76
N ARG A 144 8.71 -14.24 4.42
CA ARG A 144 10.05 -13.82 4.83
C ARG A 144 10.46 -14.48 6.13
N HIS A 145 9.47 -14.82 6.96
CA HIS A 145 9.66 -15.29 8.32
C HIS A 145 8.73 -16.45 8.61
N ALA A 146 9.25 -17.50 9.25
CA ALA A 146 8.40 -18.45 9.96
C ALA A 146 7.83 -17.72 11.18
N ILE A 147 6.50 -17.66 11.28
CA ILE A 147 5.84 -16.91 12.35
C ILE A 147 5.23 -17.87 13.33
N ASP A 148 5.68 -17.75 14.57
CA ASP A 148 5.14 -18.44 15.72
C ASP A 148 4.37 -17.40 16.55
N ILE A 149 3.06 -17.35 16.36
CA ILE A 149 2.18 -16.40 17.05
C ILE A 149 1.94 -16.96 18.45
N PRO A 150 2.21 -16.21 19.53
CA PRO A 150 1.95 -16.70 20.88
C PRO A 150 0.46 -17.03 21.09
N ASP A 151 0.14 -18.20 21.66
CA ASP A 151 -1.26 -18.66 21.89
C ASP A 151 -2.18 -17.58 22.50
N PRO A 152 -1.78 -16.81 23.54
CA PRO A 152 -2.68 -15.81 24.12
C PRO A 152 -3.07 -14.70 23.14
N LEU A 153 -2.21 -14.41 22.17
CA LEU A 153 -2.47 -13.42 21.14
C LEU A 153 -3.35 -14.00 20.03
N GLU A 154 -3.13 -15.25 19.63
CA GLU A 154 -3.98 -15.94 18.66
C GLU A 154 -5.43 -16.07 19.19
N GLU A 155 -5.60 -16.44 20.46
CA GLU A 155 -6.91 -16.45 21.13
C GLU A 155 -7.56 -15.07 21.10
N PHE A 156 -6.80 -14.02 21.41
CA PHE A 156 -7.32 -12.66 21.37
C PHE A 156 -7.71 -12.24 19.96
N ALA A 157 -6.88 -12.48 18.96
CA ALA A 157 -7.16 -12.17 17.56
C ALA A 157 -8.42 -12.90 17.09
N THR A 158 -8.60 -14.16 17.50
CA THR A 158 -9.81 -14.96 17.22
C THR A 158 -11.07 -14.29 17.80
N ILE A 159 -11.00 -13.82 19.04
CA ILE A 159 -12.10 -13.09 19.69
C ILE A 159 -12.35 -11.75 18.98
N LEU A 160 -11.29 -11.01 18.68
CA LEU A 160 -11.33 -9.69 18.03
C LEU A 160 -11.98 -9.76 16.66
N PHE A 161 -11.60 -10.75 15.85
CA PHE A 161 -12.14 -10.97 14.50
C PHE A 161 -13.46 -11.74 14.51
N GLY A 162 -14.03 -12.05 15.68
CA GLY A 162 -15.32 -12.73 15.78
C GLY A 162 -15.33 -14.15 15.18
N ASN A 163 -14.21 -14.87 15.26
CA ASN A 163 -13.96 -16.16 14.60
C ASN A 163 -13.97 -16.10 13.06
N ASP A 164 -13.75 -14.94 12.44
CA ASP A 164 -13.59 -14.82 10.99
C ASP A 164 -12.21 -15.35 10.56
N SER A 165 -12.18 -16.61 10.11
CA SER A 165 -10.96 -17.27 9.61
C SER A 165 -10.30 -16.54 8.43
N THR A 166 -11.07 -15.77 7.65
CA THR A 166 -10.53 -15.00 6.52
C THR A 166 -9.67 -13.85 7.02
N LEU A 167 -10.14 -13.12 8.04
CA LEU A 167 -9.38 -12.05 8.67
C LEU A 167 -8.16 -12.58 9.39
N MET A 168 -8.28 -13.73 10.07
CA MET A 168 -7.14 -14.38 10.73
C MET A 168 -6.05 -14.74 9.72
N ASN A 169 -6.38 -15.42 8.64
CA ASN A 169 -5.41 -15.80 7.61
C ASN A 169 -4.73 -14.58 6.99
N ARG A 170 -5.51 -13.54 6.65
CA ARG A 170 -4.96 -12.29 6.09
C ARG A 170 -4.02 -11.57 7.07
N TRP A 171 -4.31 -11.61 8.37
CA TRP A 171 -3.42 -11.06 9.38
C TRP A 171 -2.12 -11.88 9.48
N ASN A 172 -2.22 -13.21 9.52
CA ASN A 172 -1.05 -14.10 9.53
C ASN A 172 -0.17 -13.87 8.29
N ASP A 173 -0.78 -13.75 7.11
CA ASP A 173 -0.07 -13.42 5.87
C ASP A 173 0.61 -12.05 5.97
N SER A 174 -0.06 -11.06 6.57
CA SER A 174 0.52 -9.71 6.75
C SER A 174 1.73 -9.71 7.68
N LEU A 175 1.74 -10.58 8.69
CA LEU A 175 2.91 -10.79 9.55
C LEU A 175 4.01 -11.47 8.75
N ALA A 176 3.68 -12.54 8.02
CA ALA A 176 4.61 -13.40 7.28
C ALA A 176 5.36 -12.66 6.16
N THR A 177 4.73 -11.62 5.62
CA THR A 177 5.24 -10.79 4.53
C THR A 177 5.81 -9.44 5.00
N ALA A 178 5.73 -9.13 6.29
CA ALA A 178 6.21 -7.87 6.86
C ALA A 178 7.72 -7.65 6.61
N LEU A 179 8.12 -6.38 6.43
CA LEU A 179 9.54 -6.02 6.22
C LEU A 179 10.40 -6.39 7.43
N ASN A 180 9.88 -6.12 8.62
CA ASN A 180 10.50 -6.44 9.89
C ASN A 180 9.64 -7.52 10.54
N SER A 181 10.26 -8.67 10.86
CA SER A 181 9.61 -9.65 11.71
C SER A 181 9.29 -9.00 13.05
N PRO A 182 8.10 -9.21 13.63
CA PRO A 182 7.87 -8.88 15.02
C PRO A 182 8.87 -9.65 15.89
N GLU A 183 9.63 -8.93 16.72
CA GLU A 183 10.69 -9.52 17.56
C GLU A 183 10.20 -9.75 18.99
N ASN A 184 9.16 -9.03 19.39
CA ASN A 184 8.63 -9.08 20.73
C ASN A 184 7.09 -8.99 20.74
N ALA A 185 6.49 -9.28 21.90
CA ALA A 185 5.03 -9.27 22.05
C ALA A 185 4.39 -7.91 21.70
N SER A 186 5.08 -6.80 21.95
CA SER A 186 4.56 -5.46 21.63
C SER A 186 4.41 -5.27 20.11
N ASP A 187 5.37 -5.75 19.32
CA ASP A 187 5.32 -5.66 17.86
C ASP A 187 4.11 -6.42 17.29
N TYR A 188 3.87 -7.63 17.83
CA TYR A 188 2.72 -8.43 17.45
C TYR A 188 1.39 -7.75 17.79
N TRP A 189 1.26 -7.20 19.00
CA TRP A 189 0.09 -6.42 19.40
C TRP A 189 -0.14 -5.21 18.49
N HIS A 190 0.94 -4.50 18.17
CA HIS A 190 0.86 -3.33 17.30
C HIS A 190 0.38 -3.73 15.89
N SER A 191 0.94 -4.81 15.35
CA SER A 191 0.52 -5.36 14.06
C SER A 191 -0.96 -5.75 14.06
N LEU A 192 -1.42 -6.48 15.08
CA LEU A 192 -2.82 -6.90 15.21
C LEU A 192 -3.78 -5.69 15.22
N LEU A 193 -3.44 -4.66 15.99
CA LEU A 193 -4.27 -3.45 16.10
C LEU A 193 -4.27 -2.63 14.80
N GLN A 194 -3.11 -2.47 14.17
CA GLN A 194 -3.03 -1.79 12.87
C GLN A 194 -3.79 -2.54 11.78
N PHE A 195 -3.75 -3.87 11.80
CA PHE A 195 -4.51 -4.70 10.86
C PHE A 195 -6.02 -4.57 11.14
N GLY A 196 -6.43 -4.63 12.41
CA GLY A 196 -7.81 -4.43 12.83
C GLY A 196 -8.36 -3.05 12.45
N ASP A 197 -7.53 -2.00 12.53
CA ASP A 197 -7.92 -0.65 12.13
C ASP A 197 -8.09 -0.51 10.61
N ARG A 198 -7.15 -1.06 9.83
CA ARG A 198 -7.25 -1.09 8.36
C ARG A 198 -8.42 -1.92 7.82
N THR A 199 -8.95 -2.83 8.63
CA THR A 199 -10.10 -3.69 8.27
C THR A 199 -11.41 -3.27 8.94
N ASP A 200 -11.43 -2.07 9.56
CA ASP A 200 -12.57 -1.48 10.26
C ASP A 200 -13.17 -2.42 11.35
N VAL A 201 -12.34 -3.28 11.94
CA VAL A 201 -12.70 -4.13 13.08
C VAL A 201 -12.47 -3.39 14.40
N VAL A 202 -11.38 -2.63 14.48
CA VAL A 202 -10.98 -1.82 15.64
C VAL A 202 -10.86 -0.37 15.19
N ALA A 203 -11.14 0.58 16.06
CA ALA A 203 -10.76 1.97 15.83
C ALA A 203 -9.56 2.31 16.72
N VAL A 204 -8.45 2.68 16.09
CA VAL A 204 -7.30 3.28 16.78
C VAL A 204 -7.40 4.79 16.63
N VAL A 205 -7.68 5.49 17.72
CA VAL A 205 -7.89 6.94 17.72
C VAL A 205 -6.88 7.66 18.59
N ASP A 206 -6.43 8.84 18.13
CA ASP A 206 -5.76 9.81 18.98
C ASP A 206 -6.81 10.57 19.78
N TRP A 207 -6.78 10.45 21.10
CA TRP A 207 -7.71 11.14 22.00
C TRP A 207 -7.54 12.66 21.99
N ARG A 208 -6.44 13.16 21.44
CA ARG A 208 -6.22 14.60 21.21
C ARG A 208 -6.89 15.10 19.93
N ALA A 209 -7.35 14.21 19.06
CA ALA A 209 -8.10 14.60 17.88
C ALA A 209 -9.45 15.21 18.26
N PHE A 210 -10.02 16.00 17.35
CA PHE A 210 -11.34 16.59 17.56
C PHE A 210 -12.39 15.48 17.78
N PRO A 211 -13.35 15.64 18.71
CA PRO A 211 -14.37 14.64 19.00
C PRO A 211 -15.12 14.12 17.77
N ASP A 212 -15.41 15.00 16.79
CA ASP A 212 -16.07 14.62 15.54
C ASP A 212 -15.27 13.61 14.72
N SER A 213 -13.94 13.71 14.73
CA SER A 213 -13.04 12.77 14.04
C SER A 213 -13.08 11.38 14.72
N ILE A 214 -13.04 11.38 16.05
CA ILE A 214 -13.14 10.15 16.86
C ILE A 214 -14.49 9.47 16.60
N VAL A 215 -15.58 10.24 16.63
CA VAL A 215 -16.95 9.75 16.36
C VAL A 215 -17.07 9.22 14.94
N GLY A 216 -16.56 9.94 13.94
CA GLY A 216 -16.56 9.49 12.54
C GLY A 216 -15.84 8.16 12.37
N ARG A 217 -14.69 7.98 13.03
CA ARG A 217 -13.95 6.70 12.99
C ARG A 217 -14.69 5.57 13.68
N LEU A 218 -15.34 5.83 14.81
CA LEU A 218 -16.15 4.82 15.50
C LEU A 218 -17.37 4.42 14.67
N GLN A 219 -17.98 5.34 13.93
CA GLN A 219 -19.08 5.07 13.01
C GLN A 219 -18.67 4.21 11.82
N SER A 220 -17.42 4.29 11.37
CA SER A 220 -16.93 3.50 10.23
C SER A 220 -16.72 2.03 10.57
N LEU A 221 -16.74 1.65 11.86
CA LEU A 221 -16.50 0.27 12.28
C LEU A 221 -17.59 -0.68 11.77
N ARG A 222 -17.17 -1.87 11.33
CA ARG A 222 -18.07 -2.93 10.87
C ARG A 222 -19.10 -3.31 11.94
N SER A 223 -18.72 -3.27 13.22
CA SER A 223 -19.60 -3.54 14.36
C SER A 223 -20.57 -2.40 14.68
N ALA A 224 -20.28 -1.18 14.25
CA ALA A 224 -21.17 -0.02 14.41
C ALA A 224 -22.34 -0.03 13.41
N ASN A 225 -22.20 -0.77 12.30
CA ASN A 225 -23.26 -0.92 11.31
C ASN A 225 -24.54 -1.51 11.94
N GLY A 226 -25.62 -0.74 11.89
CA GLY A 226 -26.94 -1.16 12.40
C GLY A 226 -27.18 -0.90 13.89
N LEU A 227 -26.21 -0.36 14.63
CA LEU A 227 -26.44 0.05 16.02
C LEU A 227 -27.07 1.45 16.08
N PRO A 228 -28.23 1.63 16.76
CA PRO A 228 -28.87 2.94 16.90
C PRO A 228 -28.18 3.77 17.99
N ILE A 229 -26.90 4.06 17.79
CA ILE A 229 -26.09 4.87 18.72
C ILE A 229 -26.31 6.36 18.36
N PRO A 230 -26.74 7.21 19.31
CA PRO A 230 -26.93 8.63 19.07
C PRO A 230 -25.57 9.34 19.07
N TRP A 231 -24.82 9.17 17.98
CA TRP A 231 -23.41 9.59 17.86
C TRP A 231 -23.16 11.08 18.15
N LYS A 232 -24.15 11.95 17.88
CA LYS A 232 -24.10 13.40 18.18
C LYS A 232 -23.93 13.72 19.67
N VAL A 233 -24.28 12.79 20.56
CA VAL A 233 -24.09 12.97 22.02
C VAL A 233 -22.60 12.94 22.39
N TYR A 234 -21.76 12.29 21.58
CA TYR A 234 -20.33 12.12 21.88
C TYR A 234 -19.44 13.24 21.30
N ALA A 235 -19.95 14.04 20.36
CA ALA A 235 -19.21 15.17 19.78
C ALA A 235 -18.84 16.25 20.81
N ASN A 236 -19.54 16.30 21.95
CA ASN A 236 -19.30 17.27 23.03
C ASN A 236 -18.59 16.66 24.25
N TYR A 237 -18.09 15.43 24.16
CA TYR A 237 -17.44 14.77 25.29
C TYR A 237 -15.99 15.27 25.45
N ASP A 238 -15.64 15.79 26.62
CA ASP A 238 -14.39 16.49 26.93
C ASP A 238 -13.18 15.57 27.20
N GLY A 239 -13.33 14.26 26.98
CA GLY A 239 -12.21 13.31 26.99
C GLY A 239 -11.82 12.77 28.37
N GLY A 240 -12.64 12.97 29.41
CA GLY A 240 -12.42 12.31 30.70
C GLY A 240 -12.41 10.78 30.60
N ILE A 241 -11.24 10.14 30.82
CA ILE A 241 -11.02 8.68 30.69
C ILE A 241 -12.07 7.84 31.45
N HIS A 242 -12.58 8.35 32.57
CA HIS A 242 -13.52 7.63 33.42
C HIS A 242 -14.96 7.64 32.89
N GLY A 243 -15.49 8.76 32.38
CA GLY A 243 -16.92 8.83 32.04
C GLY A 243 -17.29 8.18 30.70
N PHE A 244 -16.41 8.20 29.69
CA PHE A 244 -16.70 7.56 28.40
C PHE A 244 -16.68 6.02 28.51
N SER A 245 -15.71 5.50 29.25
CA SER A 245 -15.55 4.05 29.46
C SER A 245 -16.69 3.47 30.31
N GLU A 246 -17.06 4.13 31.40
CA GLU A 246 -18.14 3.68 32.30
C GLU A 246 -19.53 3.69 31.61
N TRP A 247 -19.75 4.61 30.67
CA TRP A 247 -21.02 4.73 29.95
C TRP A 247 -21.16 3.77 28.76
N MET A 248 -20.08 3.47 28.02
CA MET A 248 -20.11 2.44 26.96
C MET A 248 -20.34 1.03 27.54
N LEU A 249 -19.75 0.74 28.71
CA LEU A 249 -19.88 -0.56 29.40
C LEU A 249 -21.30 -0.85 29.92
N THR A 250 -22.09 0.17 30.24
CA THR A 250 -23.44 -0.01 30.82
C THR A 250 -24.51 -0.42 29.80
N ARG A 251 -24.20 -0.39 28.49
CA ARG A 251 -25.19 -0.67 27.43
C ARG A 251 -24.92 -1.92 26.58
N GLY A 252 -23.91 -2.74 26.92
CA GLY A 252 -23.70 -4.07 26.33
C GLY A 252 -23.38 -4.08 24.82
N ASN A 253 -22.97 -2.95 24.26
CA ASN A 253 -22.55 -2.85 22.86
C ASN A 253 -21.05 -3.11 22.76
N ARG A 254 -20.66 -4.20 22.07
CA ARG A 254 -19.26 -4.59 21.86
C ARG A 254 -18.61 -3.69 20.81
N VAL A 255 -18.02 -2.58 21.23
CA VAL A 255 -17.17 -1.74 20.38
C VAL A 255 -15.76 -1.73 20.96
N SER A 256 -14.81 -2.35 20.25
CA SER A 256 -13.41 -2.36 20.65
C SER A 256 -12.75 -1.05 20.22
N VAL A 257 -12.43 -0.19 21.21
CA VAL A 257 -11.72 1.07 20.99
C VAL A 257 -10.34 0.98 21.63
N VAL A 258 -9.30 1.29 20.87
CA VAL A 258 -7.94 1.39 21.43
C VAL A 258 -7.49 2.84 21.42
N VAL A 259 -7.08 3.32 22.59
CA VAL A 259 -6.65 4.70 22.82
C VAL A 259 -5.14 4.73 22.96
N ARG A 260 -4.46 5.55 22.15
CA ARG A 260 -3.00 5.74 22.23
C ARG A 260 -2.67 6.88 23.20
N PRO A 261 -2.07 6.63 24.39
CA PRO A 261 -1.67 7.71 25.29
C PRO A 261 -0.41 8.42 24.78
N PRO A 262 -0.09 9.60 25.36
CA PRO A 262 0.91 10.51 24.82
C PRO A 262 2.38 10.10 25.00
N GLU A 263 2.66 9.01 25.73
CA GLU A 263 4.00 8.53 26.03
C GLU A 263 4.07 6.99 25.84
N ASP A 264 4.12 6.54 24.58
CA ASP A 264 4.45 5.19 24.09
C ASP A 264 3.89 3.91 24.77
N CYS A 265 2.97 4.02 25.73
CA CYS A 265 2.32 2.88 26.37
C CYS A 265 0.98 2.59 25.69
N CYS A 266 0.85 1.67 24.74
CA CYS A 266 -0.49 1.31 24.23
C CYS A 266 -1.37 0.74 25.35
N HIS A 267 -2.38 1.48 25.82
CA HIS A 267 -3.41 0.95 26.71
C HIS A 267 -4.57 0.41 25.87
N ILE A 268 -4.58 -0.90 25.67
CA ILE A 268 -5.71 -1.60 25.07
C ILE A 268 -6.81 -1.70 26.12
N ARG A 269 -7.91 -0.97 25.92
CA ARG A 269 -9.10 -1.10 26.77
C ARG A 269 -10.23 -1.71 25.95
N MET A 270 -10.35 -3.04 26.01
CA MET A 270 -11.52 -3.72 25.47
C MET A 270 -12.74 -3.31 26.30
N LEU A 271 -13.70 -2.66 25.65
CA LEU A 271 -15.01 -2.37 26.22
C LEU A 271 -15.87 -3.62 25.98
N ARG A 272 -16.08 -4.40 27.05
CA ARG A 272 -16.91 -5.61 27.04
C ARG A 272 -18.37 -5.28 27.25
#